data_AF-A0A2N2X133-F1
#
_entry.id   AF-A0A2N2X133-F1
#
_cell.length_a   1.000
_cell.length_b   1.000
_cell.length_c   1.000
_cell.angle_alpha   90.00
_cell.angle_beta   90.00
_cell.angle_gamma   90.00
#
_symmetry.space_group_name_H-M   'P 1'
#
loop_
_entity.id
_entity.type
_entity.pdbx_description
1 polymer ?
#
loop_
_entity_poly.entity_id
_entity_poly.type
_entity_poly.pdbx_seq_one_letter_code
_entity_poly.pdbx_strand_id
1 'polypeptide(L)'
;MKKGKSILGFLMVALLISFTSCDDEIERNSTHTDASALVGGTYTGTLSFESDTYNNVTITLTKMSSETIQAVYLNIQGASFVYTGASGLNLDATVNVARANDTYAFSSGNSDYLRLSGRLTGNNLVMTLPIQVKSDKTVRFHTNGKNWQFVGTKN
;
A
#
# COMPACT_ATOMS: atom_id res chain seq x y z
N MET A 1 -3.79 75.05 16.27
CA MET A 1 -4.70 74.33 15.37
C MET A 1 -3.94 73.25 14.61
N LYS A 2 -4.52 72.05 14.63
CA LYS A 2 -4.17 70.76 14.00
C LYS A 2 -3.26 70.81 12.77
N LYS A 3 -2.23 69.96 12.70
CA LYS A 3 -1.85 69.15 11.50
C LYS A 3 -1.07 67.88 11.90
N GLY A 4 -1.67 67.02 12.71
CA GLY A 4 -1.30 65.60 12.77
C GLY A 4 -2.40 64.82 12.07
N LYS A 5 -2.11 64.25 10.90
CA LYS A 5 -2.90 63.24 10.16
C LYS A 5 -2.36 63.14 8.73
N SER A 6 -1.26 62.42 8.51
CA SER A 6 -0.89 61.99 7.15
C SER A 6 0.10 60.81 7.13
N ILE A 7 0.02 59.90 8.10
CA ILE A 7 0.85 58.67 8.09
C ILE A 7 -0.02 57.41 7.97
N LEU A 8 -1.32 57.52 8.23
CA LEU A 8 -2.25 56.38 8.20
C LEU A 8 -2.72 55.98 6.78
N GLY A 9 -2.52 56.85 5.78
CA GLY A 9 -2.90 56.55 4.38
C GLY A 9 -1.84 55.75 3.61
N PHE A 10 -0.56 55.90 3.95
CA PHE A 10 0.54 55.22 3.25
C PHE A 10 0.71 53.76 3.70
N LEU A 11 0.26 53.43 4.92
CA LEU A 11 0.35 52.08 5.48
C LEU A 11 -0.72 51.12 4.91
N MET A 12 -1.83 51.64 4.38
CA MET A 12 -2.90 50.81 3.78
C MET A 12 -2.67 50.47 2.30
N VAL A 13 -1.86 51.25 1.57
CA VAL A 13 -1.54 50.96 0.16
C VAL A 13 -0.41 49.92 0.06
N ALA A 14 0.50 49.88 1.04
CA ALA A 14 1.58 48.89 1.09
C ALA A 14 1.11 47.48 1.49
N LEU A 15 -0.11 47.33 2.03
CA LEU A 15 -0.65 46.01 2.41
C LEU A 15 -1.40 45.30 1.27
N LEU A 16 -1.59 45.95 0.12
CA LEU A 16 -2.41 45.44 -0.99
C LEU A 16 -1.61 44.83 -2.15
N ILE A 17 -0.27 44.73 -2.06
CA ILE A 17 0.57 44.28 -3.19
C ILE A 17 1.54 43.14 -2.82
N SER A 18 1.29 42.45 -1.70
CA SER A 18 2.14 41.36 -1.22
C SER A 18 1.48 39.98 -1.28
N PHE A 19 0.51 39.80 -2.18
CA PHE A 19 0.19 38.48 -2.72
C PHE A 19 0.85 38.34 -4.09
N THR A 20 2.17 38.31 -4.09
CA THR A 20 2.84 37.35 -4.96
C THR A 20 2.36 36.00 -4.44
N SER A 21 1.25 35.50 -4.99
CA SER A 21 1.12 34.05 -5.09
C SER A 21 2.43 33.64 -5.73
N CYS A 22 3.29 32.99 -4.95
CA CYS A 22 4.31 32.16 -5.52
C CYS A 22 3.48 31.18 -6.33
N ASP A 23 3.35 31.49 -7.61
CA ASP A 23 2.88 30.59 -8.65
C ASP A 23 4.04 29.59 -8.80
N ASP A 24 4.34 28.88 -7.70
CA ASP A 24 4.67 27.49 -7.78
C ASP A 24 3.39 26.86 -8.33
N GLU A 25 3.15 27.05 -9.64
CA GLU A 25 2.89 25.91 -10.49
C GLU A 25 4.00 24.92 -10.14
N ILE A 26 3.78 24.17 -9.05
CA ILE A 26 4.30 22.83 -8.93
C ILE A 26 3.84 22.24 -10.24
N GLU A 27 4.77 22.14 -11.18
CA GLU A 27 4.61 21.36 -12.39
C GLU A 27 4.11 20.01 -11.88
N ARG A 28 2.78 19.83 -11.87
CA ARG A 28 2.14 18.54 -11.65
C ARG A 28 2.28 17.74 -12.93
N ASN A 29 3.47 17.76 -13.52
CA ASN A 29 4.00 16.63 -14.23
C ASN A 29 4.57 15.62 -13.22
N SER A 30 3.88 15.41 -12.09
CA SER A 30 3.97 14.15 -11.40
C SER A 30 3.32 13.14 -12.35
N THR A 31 4.10 12.54 -13.24
CA THR A 31 3.73 11.31 -13.94
C THR A 31 3.28 10.33 -12.87
N HIS A 32 1.97 10.25 -12.69
CA HIS A 32 1.36 9.41 -11.68
C HIS A 32 1.67 7.97 -12.07
N THR A 33 2.69 7.40 -11.45
CA THR A 33 3.14 6.05 -11.79
C THR A 33 2.11 5.08 -11.23
N ASP A 34 1.47 4.32 -12.11
CA ASP A 34 0.46 3.36 -11.75
C ASP A 34 1.05 2.24 -10.88
N ALA A 35 0.78 2.28 -9.56
CA ALA A 35 1.31 1.31 -8.62
C ALA A 35 0.83 -0.12 -8.89
N SER A 36 -0.39 -0.28 -9.43
CA SER A 36 -0.96 -1.60 -9.74
C SER A 36 -0.23 -2.28 -10.89
N ALA A 37 0.26 -1.51 -11.86
CA ALA A 37 1.07 -2.03 -12.96
C ALA A 37 2.47 -2.48 -12.49
N LEU A 38 3.07 -1.75 -11.54
CA LEU A 38 4.42 -2.05 -11.05
C LEU A 38 4.51 -3.35 -10.26
N VAL A 39 3.49 -3.65 -9.46
CA VAL A 39 3.48 -4.86 -8.60
C VAL A 39 3.00 -6.11 -9.33
N GLY A 40 2.43 -5.96 -10.53
CA GLY A 40 1.80 -7.06 -11.26
C GLY A 40 2.77 -8.23 -11.55
N GLY A 41 2.32 -9.46 -11.27
CA GLY A 41 3.05 -10.70 -11.56
C GLY A 41 2.83 -11.79 -10.52
N THR A 42 3.50 -12.92 -10.72
CA THR A 42 3.48 -14.07 -9.82
C THR A 42 4.82 -14.21 -9.12
N TYR A 43 4.78 -14.28 -7.80
CA TYR A 43 5.94 -14.37 -6.92
C TYR A 43 5.88 -15.69 -6.17
N THR A 44 6.95 -16.48 -6.25
CA THR A 44 7.07 -17.73 -5.50
C THR A 44 8.19 -17.58 -4.47
N GLY A 45 7.96 -18.08 -3.26
CA GLY A 45 8.91 -17.89 -2.18
C GLY A 45 8.57 -18.58 -0.87
N THR A 46 9.12 -18.01 0.20
CA THR A 46 9.01 -18.54 1.56
C THR A 46 8.14 -17.64 2.42
N LEU A 47 7.40 -18.23 3.35
CA LEU A 47 6.60 -17.54 4.35
C LEU A 47 7.10 -17.93 5.74
N SER A 48 7.50 -16.94 6.55
CA SER A 48 8.11 -17.18 7.86
C SER A 48 7.47 -16.37 8.97
N PHE A 49 7.41 -16.95 10.16
CA PHE A 49 7.02 -16.29 11.41
C PHE A 49 7.79 -16.93 12.56
N GLU A 50 8.56 -16.15 13.32
CA GLU A 50 9.47 -16.66 14.34
C GLU A 50 10.39 -17.75 13.77
N SER A 51 10.38 -18.97 14.33
CA SER A 51 11.15 -20.11 13.83
C SER A 51 10.44 -20.91 12.73
N ASP A 52 9.16 -20.64 12.46
CA ASP A 52 8.40 -21.38 11.45
C ASP A 52 8.70 -20.84 10.05
N THR A 53 8.93 -21.74 9.10
CA THR A 53 9.17 -21.40 7.68
C THR A 53 8.47 -22.38 6.77
N TYR A 54 7.73 -21.84 5.79
CA TYR A 54 7.00 -22.61 4.77
C TYR A 54 7.49 -22.21 3.38
N ASN A 55 7.93 -23.20 2.61
CA ASN A 55 8.38 -23.01 1.23
C ASN A 55 7.22 -23.14 0.24
N ASN A 56 7.44 -22.67 -1.00
CA ASN A 56 6.52 -22.79 -2.13
C ASN A 56 5.17 -22.07 -1.90
N VAL A 57 5.22 -20.92 -1.24
CA VAL A 57 4.08 -20.00 -1.20
C VAL A 57 4.10 -19.15 -2.46
N THR A 58 2.95 -19.00 -3.10
CA THR A 58 2.78 -18.21 -4.31
C THR A 58 1.84 -17.04 -4.05
N ILE A 59 2.26 -15.84 -4.44
CA ILE A 59 1.43 -14.63 -4.45
C ILE A 59 1.30 -14.17 -5.91
N THR A 60 0.08 -14.07 -6.41
CA THR A 60 -0.21 -13.51 -7.73
C THR A 60 -0.93 -12.18 -7.57
N LEU A 61 -0.40 -11.15 -8.23
CA LEU A 61 -0.96 -9.81 -8.28
C LEU A 61 -1.33 -9.51 -9.73
N THR A 62 -2.61 -9.47 -10.04
CA THR A 62 -3.11 -9.21 -11.40
C THR A 62 -3.75 -7.83 -11.44
N LYS A 63 -3.19 -6.92 -12.25
CA LYS A 63 -3.77 -5.57 -12.43
C LYS A 63 -5.22 -5.66 -12.92
N MET A 64 -6.09 -4.84 -12.34
CA MET A 64 -7.45 -4.65 -12.84
C MET A 64 -7.46 -3.73 -14.07
N SER A 65 -8.32 -4.02 -15.04
CA SER A 65 -8.33 -3.39 -16.37
C SER A 65 -8.84 -1.93 -16.43
N SER A 66 -9.24 -1.33 -15.30
CA SER A 66 -9.75 0.05 -15.26
C SER A 66 -8.61 1.05 -15.05
N GLU A 67 -8.38 1.95 -16.01
CA GLU A 67 -7.28 2.93 -16.00
C GLU A 67 -7.31 3.91 -14.82
N THR A 68 -8.48 4.09 -14.20
CA THR A 68 -8.67 5.02 -13.08
C THR A 68 -8.51 4.38 -11.69
N ILE A 69 -8.35 3.06 -11.62
CA ILE A 69 -8.32 2.33 -10.34
C ILE A 69 -6.94 1.69 -10.16
N GLN A 70 -6.20 2.14 -9.15
CA GLN A 70 -5.00 1.45 -8.69
C GLN A 70 -5.39 0.25 -7.84
N ALA A 71 -5.75 -0.86 -8.48
CA ALA A 71 -6.12 -2.09 -7.80
C ALA A 71 -5.60 -3.34 -8.51
N VAL A 72 -5.44 -4.40 -7.73
CA VAL A 72 -5.05 -5.72 -8.21
C VAL A 72 -6.01 -6.77 -7.64
N TYR A 73 -6.20 -7.82 -8.42
CA TYR A 73 -6.65 -9.10 -7.89
C TYR A 73 -5.44 -9.80 -7.26
N LEU A 74 -5.53 -10.02 -5.95
CA LEU A 74 -4.57 -10.72 -5.12
C LEU A 74 -5.02 -12.16 -4.93
N ASN A 75 -4.18 -13.10 -5.34
CA ASN A 75 -4.30 -14.51 -5.00
C ASN A 75 -3.08 -14.94 -4.17
N ILE A 76 -3.29 -15.60 -3.03
CA ILE A 76 -2.23 -16.17 -2.19
C ILE A 76 -2.50 -17.65 -2.03
N GLN A 77 -1.53 -18.50 -2.36
CA GLN A 77 -1.62 -19.95 -2.23
C GLN A 77 -0.41 -20.53 -1.52
N GLY A 78 -0.64 -21.49 -0.62
CA GLY A 78 0.41 -22.24 0.05
C GLY A 78 -0.11 -23.56 0.60
N ALA A 79 -0.07 -24.62 -0.22
CA ALA A 79 -0.61 -25.93 0.15
C ALA A 79 0.16 -26.60 1.32
N SER A 80 1.45 -26.29 1.46
CA SER A 80 2.33 -26.80 2.51
C SER A 80 2.20 -26.07 3.85
N PHE A 81 1.44 -24.98 3.92
CA PHE A 81 1.26 -24.21 5.15
C PHE A 81 0.49 -25.02 6.19
N VAL A 82 1.08 -25.24 7.37
CA VAL A 82 0.42 -25.92 8.49
C VAL A 82 0.75 -25.23 9.80
N TYR A 83 -0.19 -24.47 10.36
CA TYR A 83 0.06 -23.71 11.59
C TYR A 83 -1.07 -23.87 12.59
N THR A 84 -0.74 -24.19 13.85
CA THR A 84 -1.72 -24.37 14.95
C THR A 84 -2.89 -25.33 14.63
N GLY A 85 -2.64 -26.32 13.77
CA GLY A 85 -3.62 -27.31 13.31
C GLY A 85 -4.49 -26.87 12.13
N ALA A 86 -4.29 -25.67 11.59
CA ALA A 86 -4.85 -25.26 10.31
C ALA A 86 -3.92 -25.70 9.17
N SER A 87 -4.49 -26.08 8.02
CA SER A 87 -3.75 -26.52 6.84
C SER A 87 -4.15 -25.73 5.61
N GLY A 88 -3.17 -25.42 4.78
CA GLY A 88 -3.34 -24.64 3.56
C GLY A 88 -3.45 -23.15 3.82
N LEU A 89 -2.98 -22.39 2.85
CA LEU A 89 -3.11 -20.94 2.78
C LEU A 89 -3.84 -20.61 1.47
N ASN A 90 -5.00 -19.98 1.56
CA ASN A 90 -5.72 -19.49 0.38
C ASN A 90 -6.35 -18.11 0.66
N LEU A 91 -6.12 -17.16 -0.26
CA LEU A 91 -6.79 -15.88 -0.29
C LEU A 91 -7.06 -15.48 -1.74
N ASP A 92 -8.27 -15.04 -1.99
CA ASP A 92 -8.67 -14.36 -3.22
C ASP A 92 -9.33 -13.03 -2.84
N ALA A 93 -8.74 -11.92 -3.25
CA ALA A 93 -9.24 -10.60 -2.89
C ALA A 93 -8.93 -9.54 -3.94
N THR A 94 -9.85 -8.61 -4.14
CA THR A 94 -9.54 -7.33 -4.80
C THR A 94 -9.02 -6.36 -3.76
N VAL A 95 -7.84 -5.79 -4.02
CA VAL A 95 -7.19 -4.82 -3.13
C VAL A 95 -6.75 -3.58 -3.90
N ASN A 96 -6.97 -2.41 -3.30
CA ASN A 96 -6.38 -1.17 -3.76
C ASN A 96 -4.89 -1.19 -3.43
N VAL A 97 -4.08 -0.57 -4.30
CA VAL A 97 -2.63 -0.46 -4.16
C VAL A 97 -2.27 1.02 -4.04
N ALA A 98 -1.59 1.37 -2.95
CA ALA A 98 -0.98 2.67 -2.77
C ALA A 98 0.54 2.50 -2.69
N ARG A 99 1.29 3.41 -3.32
CA ARG A 99 2.76 3.38 -3.34
C ARG A 99 3.33 4.59 -2.62
N ALA A 100 4.35 4.35 -1.81
CA ALA A 100 5.24 5.36 -1.26
C ALA A 100 6.69 4.87 -1.45
N ASN A 101 7.38 5.41 -2.46
CA ASN A 101 8.70 4.92 -2.91
C ASN A 101 8.65 3.41 -3.27
N ASP A 102 9.48 2.57 -2.66
CA ASP A 102 9.51 1.12 -2.93
C ASP A 102 8.52 0.33 -2.06
N THR A 103 7.77 1.02 -1.20
CA THR A 103 6.80 0.42 -0.29
C THR A 103 5.40 0.53 -0.88
N TYR A 104 4.65 -0.55 -0.76
CA TYR A 104 3.29 -0.70 -1.26
C TYR A 104 2.38 -1.07 -0.09
N ALA A 105 1.24 -0.40 -0.01
CA ALA A 105 0.15 -0.78 0.87
C ALA A 105 -0.96 -1.40 0.03
N PHE A 106 -1.49 -2.53 0.50
CA PHE A 106 -2.61 -3.22 -0.12
C PHE A 106 -3.76 -3.27 0.88
N SER A 107 -4.92 -2.79 0.48
CA SER A 107 -6.11 -2.78 1.34
C SER A 107 -7.35 -3.13 0.55
N SER A 108 -8.20 -3.99 1.10
CA SER A 108 -9.51 -4.24 0.52
C SER A 108 -10.44 -3.07 0.83
N GLY A 109 -11.11 -2.51 -0.19
CA GLY A 109 -12.17 -1.52 0.01
C GLY A 109 -13.45 -2.11 0.63
N ASN A 110 -13.61 -3.44 0.58
CA ASN A 110 -14.81 -4.15 1.04
C ASN A 110 -14.61 -4.90 2.36
N SER A 111 -13.41 -4.83 2.94
CA SER A 111 -13.07 -5.50 4.20
C SER A 111 -12.08 -4.65 4.98
N ASP A 112 -12.57 -4.05 6.07
CA ASP A 112 -11.77 -3.22 6.99
C ASP A 112 -10.57 -3.97 7.59
N TYR A 113 -10.57 -5.31 7.48
CA TYR A 113 -9.67 -6.21 8.17
C TYR A 113 -8.50 -6.71 7.31
N LEU A 114 -8.57 -6.61 5.97
CA LEU A 114 -7.46 -7.01 5.10
C LEU A 114 -6.55 -5.82 4.80
N ARG A 115 -5.46 -5.73 5.56
CA ARG A 115 -4.39 -4.76 5.36
C ARG A 115 -3.07 -5.49 5.23
N LEU A 116 -2.43 -5.37 4.08
CA LEU A 116 -1.12 -5.96 3.80
C LEU A 116 -0.16 -4.83 3.46
N SER A 117 1.11 -5.04 3.75
CA SER A 117 2.18 -4.16 3.28
C SER A 117 3.19 -5.00 2.52
N GLY A 118 3.84 -4.38 1.54
CA GLY A 118 4.90 -5.01 0.81
C GLY A 118 5.97 -4.02 0.37
N ARG A 119 7.13 -4.56 0.01
CA ARG A 119 8.21 -3.83 -0.63
C ARG A 119 8.62 -4.59 -1.87
N LEU A 120 8.71 -3.88 -2.99
CA LEU A 120 9.20 -4.43 -4.25
C LEU A 120 10.58 -3.84 -4.52
N THR A 121 11.57 -4.69 -4.81
CA THR A 121 12.91 -4.26 -5.18
C THR A 121 13.40 -5.13 -6.33
N GLY A 122 13.37 -4.58 -7.54
CA GLY A 122 13.53 -5.37 -8.76
C GLY A 122 12.42 -6.44 -8.85
N ASN A 123 12.83 -7.70 -8.95
CA ASN A 123 11.91 -8.85 -9.01
C ASN A 123 11.57 -9.42 -7.62
N ASN A 124 12.11 -8.86 -6.54
CA ASN A 124 11.91 -9.39 -5.19
C ASN A 124 10.75 -8.69 -4.49
N LEU A 125 9.81 -9.47 -3.99
CA LEU A 125 8.67 -9.02 -3.21
C LEU A 125 8.80 -9.52 -1.77
N VAL A 126 8.82 -8.57 -0.83
CA VAL A 126 8.70 -8.86 0.60
C VAL A 126 7.35 -8.37 1.06
N MET A 127 6.47 -9.23 1.56
CA MET A 127 5.14 -8.86 2.05
C MET A 127 4.91 -9.27 3.49
N THR A 128 4.20 -8.44 4.25
CA THR A 128 3.66 -8.82 5.56
C THR A 128 2.22 -9.30 5.38
N LEU A 129 1.98 -10.56 5.74
CA LEU A 129 0.68 -11.22 5.69
C LEU A 129 0.14 -11.40 7.12
N PRO A 130 -0.93 -10.72 7.53
CA PRO A 130 -1.49 -10.87 8.86
C PRO A 130 -2.41 -12.09 8.89
N ILE A 131 -1.90 -13.23 9.35
CA ILE A 131 -2.60 -14.52 9.32
C ILE A 131 -3.18 -14.83 10.70
N GLN A 132 -4.49 -15.01 10.75
CA GLN A 132 -5.24 -15.46 11.92
C GLN A 132 -5.73 -16.89 11.69
N VAL A 133 -5.36 -17.80 12.58
CA VAL A 133 -6.00 -19.12 12.68
C VAL A 133 -7.14 -19.04 13.68
N LYS A 134 -8.34 -19.37 13.24
CA LYS A 134 -9.56 -19.36 14.08
C LYS A 134 -9.65 -20.65 14.91
N SER A 135 -10.57 -20.68 15.86
CA SER A 135 -10.81 -21.85 16.73
C SER A 135 -11.23 -23.09 15.94
N ASP A 136 -11.94 -22.91 14.83
CA ASP A 136 -12.34 -23.96 13.88
C ASP A 136 -11.22 -24.40 12.93
N LYS A 137 -9.99 -23.95 13.16
CA LYS A 137 -8.80 -24.24 12.33
C LYS A 137 -8.86 -23.67 10.91
N THR A 138 -9.74 -22.70 10.66
CA THR A 138 -9.71 -21.95 9.40
C THR A 138 -8.62 -20.87 9.42
N VAL A 139 -7.96 -20.70 8.27
CA VAL A 139 -7.01 -19.60 8.05
C VAL A 139 -7.75 -18.38 7.53
N ARG A 140 -7.49 -17.21 8.12
CA ARG A 140 -8.00 -15.91 7.65
C ARG A 140 -6.88 -14.89 7.59
N PHE A 141 -7.04 -13.91 6.70
CA PHE A 141 -6.18 -12.74 6.64
C PHE A 141 -6.89 -11.58 7.33
N HIS A 142 -6.36 -11.14 8.48
CA HIS A 142 -7.03 -10.19 9.35
C HIS A 142 -6.02 -9.40 10.17
N THR A 143 -6.25 -8.11 10.40
CA THR A 143 -5.43 -7.23 11.25
C THR A 143 -5.08 -7.75 12.65
N ASN A 144 -5.85 -8.69 13.21
CA ASN A 144 -5.59 -9.30 14.53
C ASN A 144 -4.77 -10.60 14.41
N GLY A 145 -4.33 -10.94 13.19
CA GLY A 145 -3.47 -12.07 12.90
C GLY A 145 -2.02 -11.81 13.28
N LYS A 146 -1.24 -12.88 13.27
CA LYS A 146 0.22 -12.80 13.39
C LYS A 146 0.80 -12.30 12.07
N ASN A 147 1.81 -11.44 12.13
CA ASN A 147 2.44 -10.88 10.94
C ASN A 147 3.49 -11.85 10.39
N TRP A 148 3.12 -12.62 9.38
CA TRP A 148 4.03 -13.50 8.65
C TRP A 148 4.75 -12.72 7.56
N GLN A 149 6.02 -13.01 7.36
CA GLN A 149 6.83 -12.39 6.32
C GLN A 149 6.93 -13.34 5.13
N PHE A 150 6.36 -12.92 4.00
CA PHE A 150 6.61 -13.52 2.71
C PHE A 150 7.84 -12.88 2.09
N VAL A 151 8.73 -13.69 1.52
CA VAL A 151 9.86 -13.28 0.70
C VAL A 151 9.84 -14.13 -0.56
N GLY A 152 9.56 -13.53 -1.71
CA GLY A 152 9.46 -14.24 -2.97
C GLY A 152 10.08 -13.48 -4.14
N THR A 153 10.37 -14.22 -5.20
CA THR A 153 10.91 -13.70 -6.45
C THR A 153 9.87 -13.85 -7.54
N LYS A 154 9.77 -12.83 -8.40
CA LYS A 154 8.92 -12.83 -9.58
C LYS A 154 9.41 -13.88 -10.58
N ASN A 155 8.50 -14.73 -11.06
CA ASN A 155 8.75 -15.68 -12.14
C ASN A 155 8.68 -15.00 -13.51
#